data_AF-A0A269Z3S6-F1
#
_entry.id   AF-A0A269Z3S6-F1
#
_cell.length_a   1.000
_cell.length_b   1.000
_cell.length_c   1.000
_cell.angle_alpha   90.00
_cell.angle_beta   90.00
_cell.angle_gamma   90.00
#
_symmetry.space_group_name_H-M   'P 1'
#
loop_
_entity.id
_entity.type
_entity.pdbx_description
1 polymer ?
#
loop_
_entity_poly.entity_id
_entity_poly.type
_entity_poly.pdbx_seq_one_letter_code
_entity_poly.pdbx_strand_id
1 'polypeptide(L)'
;FTLPKMLWVQQQEPEIWKNVDYFMLPKDYLRFRLTGNIHMEYSDAASTLLLSPKTNQWTKDLGDTFEIGDIYPPLVDSHAFTGNVLPTIAEELGLNEDVATFAGGGDNACGAIGA
;
A
#
# COMPACT_ATOMS: atom_id res chain seq x y z
N PHE A 1 -0.49 -7.30 -10.02
CA PHE A 1 -1.04 -6.35 -11.03
C PHE A 1 -2.35 -5.75 -10.55
N THR A 2 -2.32 -4.44 -10.29
CA THR A 2 -3.38 -3.67 -9.60
C THR A 2 -4.09 -2.72 -10.56
N LEU A 3 -3.35 -2.04 -11.44
CA LEU A 3 -3.90 -1.09 -12.41
C LEU A 3 -5.10 -1.63 -13.22
N PRO A 4 -5.07 -2.82 -13.85
CA PRO A 4 -6.22 -3.32 -14.61
C PRO A 4 -7.48 -3.52 -13.76
N LYS A 5 -7.32 -3.85 -12.46
CA LYS A 5 -8.45 -3.98 -11.53
C LYS A 5 -9.04 -2.63 -11.19
N MET A 6 -8.19 -1.62 -11.00
CA MET A 6 -8.63 -0.23 -10.77
C MET A 6 -9.43 0.29 -11.98
N LEU A 7 -8.93 0.06 -13.20
CA LEU A 7 -9.66 0.44 -14.43
C LEU A 7 -11.00 -0.28 -14.56
N TRP A 8 -11.06 -1.55 -14.16
CA TRP A 8 -12.32 -2.28 -14.13
C TRP A 8 -13.32 -1.64 -13.15
N VAL A 9 -12.90 -1.30 -11.92
CA VAL A 9 -13.77 -0.62 -10.93
C VAL A 9 -14.19 0.76 -11.44
N GLN A 10 -13.27 1.53 -12.01
CA GLN A 10 -13.58 2.83 -12.64
C GLN A 10 -14.66 2.71 -13.72
N GLN A 11 -14.60 1.67 -14.55
CA GLN A 11 -15.55 1.46 -15.66
C GLN A 11 -16.88 0.86 -15.21
N GLN A 12 -16.86 -0.09 -14.28
CA GLN A 12 -18.05 -0.87 -13.90
C GLN A 12 -18.74 -0.35 -12.64
N GLU A 13 -18.00 0.33 -11.77
CA GLU A 13 -18.47 0.83 -10.47
C GLU A 13 -18.08 2.31 -10.28
N PRO A 14 -18.47 3.22 -11.19
CA PRO A 14 -18.01 4.60 -11.20
C PRO A 14 -18.40 5.38 -9.93
N GLU A 15 -19.53 5.05 -9.30
CA GLU A 15 -19.92 5.67 -8.02
C GLU A 15 -19.00 5.24 -6.87
N ILE A 16 -18.45 4.02 -6.90
CA ILE A 16 -17.43 3.59 -5.93
C ILE A 16 -16.12 4.29 -6.24
N TRP A 17 -15.73 4.35 -7.53
CA TRP A 17 -14.49 4.98 -7.96
C TRP A 17 -14.38 6.45 -7.54
N LYS A 18 -15.46 7.22 -7.62
CA LYS A 18 -15.51 8.63 -7.19
C LYS A 18 -15.18 8.84 -5.70
N ASN A 19 -15.30 7.79 -4.88
CA ASN A 19 -15.07 7.84 -3.44
C ASN A 19 -13.69 7.27 -3.04
N VAL A 20 -12.81 6.97 -4.01
CA VAL A 20 -11.49 6.42 -3.71
C VAL A 20 -10.53 7.54 -3.34
N ASP A 21 -10.00 7.49 -2.11
CA ASP A 21 -8.92 8.37 -1.67
C ASP A 21 -7.53 7.76 -1.87
N TYR A 22 -7.39 6.45 -1.63
CA TYR A 22 -6.12 5.72 -1.75
C TYR A 22 -6.34 4.28 -2.19
N PHE A 23 -5.44 3.74 -3.04
CA PHE A 23 -5.36 2.30 -3.27
C PHE A 23 -4.29 1.64 -2.41
N MET A 24 -4.51 0.43 -1.92
CA MET A 24 -3.52 -0.33 -1.13
C MET A 24 -3.55 -1.81 -1.51
N LEU A 25 -2.42 -2.51 -1.37
CA LEU A 25 -2.36 -3.96 -1.43
C LEU A 25 -2.73 -4.57 -0.07
N PRO A 26 -3.12 -5.85 0.02
CA PRO A 26 -3.62 -6.45 1.26
C PRO A 26 -2.69 -6.30 2.47
N LYS A 27 -1.36 -6.45 2.28
CA LYS A 27 -0.37 -6.24 3.33
C LYS A 27 -0.41 -4.80 3.85
N ASP A 28 -0.34 -3.83 2.94
CA ASP A 28 -0.33 -2.41 3.30
C ASP A 28 -1.66 -1.98 3.93
N TYR A 29 -2.79 -2.52 3.45
CA TYR A 29 -4.10 -2.28 4.05
C TYR A 29 -4.17 -2.82 5.48
N LEU A 30 -3.68 -4.04 5.73
CA LEU A 30 -3.61 -4.59 7.09
C LEU A 30 -2.77 -3.68 7.99
N ARG A 31 -1.60 -3.23 7.54
CA ARG A 31 -0.76 -2.30 8.29
C ARG A 31 -1.43 -0.96 8.56
N PHE A 32 -2.14 -0.41 7.56
CA PHE A 32 -2.96 0.80 7.74
C PHE A 32 -4.03 0.56 8.82
N ARG A 33 -4.72 -0.58 8.81
CA ARG A 33 -5.71 -0.92 9.85
C ARG A 33 -5.08 -1.06 11.22
N LEU A 34 -3.85 -1.55 11.30
CA LEU A 34 -3.11 -1.67 12.56
C LEU A 34 -2.62 -0.33 13.11
N THR A 35 -2.30 0.66 12.27
CA THR A 35 -1.55 1.87 12.68
C THR A 35 -2.24 3.19 12.40
N GLY A 36 -3.25 3.21 11.53
CA GLY A 36 -3.84 4.41 10.96
C GLY A 36 -3.00 5.10 9.87
N ASN A 37 -1.78 4.63 9.60
CA ASN A 37 -0.85 5.30 8.70
C ASN A 37 -0.86 4.70 7.29
N ILE A 38 -1.05 5.56 6.28
CA ILE A 38 -1.12 5.18 4.87
C ILE A 38 0.28 5.20 4.25
N HIS A 39 0.71 4.05 3.76
CA HIS A 39 1.96 3.89 3.02
C HIS A 39 1.84 2.72 2.04
N MET A 40 2.71 2.64 1.05
CA MET A 40 2.95 1.44 0.26
C MET A 40 4.45 1.15 0.20
N GLU A 41 4.81 -0.12 0.35
CA GLU A 41 6.20 -0.54 0.31
C GLU A 41 6.64 -0.90 -1.11
N TYR A 42 7.92 -0.67 -1.45
CA TYR A 42 8.43 -0.77 -2.82
C TYR A 42 8.22 -2.12 -3.51
N SER A 43 8.39 -3.25 -2.82
CA SER A 43 8.20 -4.56 -3.46
C SER A 43 6.73 -4.83 -3.80
N ASP A 44 5.80 -4.35 -2.98
CA ASP A 44 4.36 -4.37 -3.28
C ASP A 44 4.03 -3.38 -4.41
N ALA A 45 4.55 -2.16 -4.35
CA ALA A 45 4.37 -1.13 -5.39
C ALA A 45 4.85 -1.61 -6.76
N ALA A 46 5.96 -2.35 -6.83
CA ALA A 46 6.50 -2.91 -8.07
C ALA A 46 5.49 -3.86 -8.77
N SER A 47 4.59 -4.50 -8.03
CA SER A 47 3.58 -5.41 -8.58
C SER A 47 2.35 -4.70 -9.17
N THR A 48 2.24 -3.36 -9.04
CA THR A 48 1.03 -2.61 -9.35
C THR A 48 0.88 -2.23 -10.83
N LEU A 49 1.99 -2.18 -11.58
CA LEU A 49 2.19 -1.51 -12.88
C LEU A 49 2.28 0.02 -12.82
N LEU A 50 2.30 0.61 -11.62
CA LEU A 50 2.31 2.06 -11.44
C LEU A 50 3.63 2.58 -10.85
N LEU A 51 4.60 1.73 -10.53
CA LEU A 51 5.91 2.14 -10.03
C LEU A 51 6.95 2.19 -11.16
N SER A 52 7.71 3.27 -11.23
CA SER A 52 8.89 3.38 -12.11
C SER A 52 10.13 2.82 -11.41
N PRO A 53 10.76 1.74 -11.92
CA PRO A 53 11.97 1.18 -11.32
C PRO A 53 13.21 2.06 -11.54
N LYS A 54 13.13 3.07 -12.42
CA LYS A 54 14.24 4.01 -12.67
C LYS A 54 14.28 5.13 -11.64
N THR A 55 13.12 5.55 -11.14
CA THR A 55 12.97 6.72 -10.29
C THR A 55 12.51 6.38 -8.87
N ASN A 56 12.05 5.15 -8.63
CA ASN A 56 11.40 4.73 -7.38
C ASN A 56 10.24 5.66 -7.01
N GLN A 57 9.49 6.10 -8.01
CA GLN A 57 8.33 6.96 -7.84
C GLN A 57 7.14 6.37 -8.59
N TRP A 58 5.95 6.76 -8.16
CA TRP A 58 4.74 6.51 -8.93
C TRP A 58 4.85 7.14 -10.32
N THR A 59 4.52 6.35 -11.34
CA THR A 59 4.40 6.78 -12.73
C THR A 59 3.08 7.52 -12.92
N LYS A 60 2.97 8.72 -12.33
CA LYS A 60 1.73 9.52 -12.36
C LYS A 60 1.28 9.85 -13.78
N ASP A 61 2.22 10.14 -14.70
CA ASP A 61 1.91 10.38 -16.12
C ASP A 61 1.15 9.21 -16.78
N LEU A 62 1.49 7.96 -16.41
CA LEU A 62 0.77 6.77 -16.87
C LEU A 62 -0.64 6.72 -16.25
N GLY A 63 -0.77 7.08 -14.97
CA GLY A 63 -2.06 7.17 -14.30
C GLY A 63 -2.97 8.25 -14.88
N ASP A 64 -2.41 9.40 -15.24
CA ASP A 64 -3.14 10.51 -15.87
C ASP A 64 -3.73 10.09 -17.22
N THR A 65 -3.03 9.23 -17.98
CA THR A 65 -3.53 8.63 -19.22
C THR A 65 -4.82 7.82 -19.00
N PHE A 66 -5.08 7.36 -17.78
CA PHE A 66 -6.28 6.61 -17.40
C PHE A 66 -7.16 7.35 -16.39
N GLU A 67 -6.95 8.66 -16.20
CA GLU A 67 -7.75 9.49 -15.28
C GLU A 67 -7.81 8.93 -13.84
N ILE A 68 -6.69 8.38 -13.35
CA ILE A 68 -6.63 7.72 -12.02
C ILE A 68 -6.71 8.74 -10.87
N GLY A 69 -6.30 9.99 -11.10
CA GLY A 69 -6.21 11.01 -10.05
C GLY A 69 -5.06 10.75 -9.06
N ASP A 70 -5.01 11.52 -7.98
CA ASP A 70 -3.91 11.45 -7.00
C ASP A 70 -4.23 10.55 -5.81
N ILE A 71 -4.50 9.27 -6.08
CA ILE A 71 -4.88 8.27 -5.05
C ILE A 71 -3.68 7.39 -4.61
N TYR A 72 -2.47 7.87 -4.84
CA TYR A 72 -1.24 7.10 -4.66
C TYR A 72 -0.74 7.17 -3.20
N PRO A 73 -0.57 6.05 -2.49
CA PRO A 73 0.01 6.07 -1.15
C PRO A 73 1.46 6.55 -1.16
N PRO A 74 1.95 7.23 -0.11
CA PRO A 74 3.37 7.52 0.05
C PRO A 74 4.21 6.22 0.02
N LEU A 75 5.32 6.24 -0.72
CA LEU A 75 6.22 5.10 -0.85
C LEU A 75 7.25 5.09 0.29
N VAL A 76 7.54 3.90 0.81
CA VAL A 76 8.51 3.69 1.89
C VAL A 76 9.37 2.44 1.67
N ASP A 77 10.59 2.45 2.22
CA ASP A 77 11.47 1.28 2.24
C ASP A 77 10.93 0.17 3.13
N SER A 78 11.30 -1.08 2.84
CA SER A 78 10.83 -2.28 3.54
C SER A 78 11.05 -2.24 5.06
N HIS A 79 12.14 -1.60 5.49
CA HIS A 79 12.56 -1.48 6.88
C HIS A 79 12.18 -0.13 7.51
N ALA A 80 11.35 0.68 6.84
CA ALA A 80 10.86 1.93 7.40
C ALA A 80 9.89 1.66 8.55
N PHE A 81 10.02 2.42 9.63
CA PHE A 81 9.04 2.47 10.70
C PHE A 81 7.75 3.11 10.18
N THR A 82 6.61 2.49 10.46
CA THR A 82 5.30 2.89 9.91
C THR A 82 4.29 3.27 10.99
N GLY A 83 4.72 3.30 12.25
CA GLY A 83 3.87 3.56 13.40
C GLY A 83 3.87 2.40 14.38
N ASN A 84 3.18 2.60 15.50
CA ASN A 84 2.87 1.54 16.44
C ASN A 84 1.47 0.99 16.14
N VAL A 85 1.21 -0.23 16.60
CA VAL A 85 -0.14 -0.78 16.64
C VAL A 85 -1.03 0.15 17.48
N LEU A 86 -2.23 0.45 16.98
CA LEU A 86 -3.19 1.30 17.66
C LEU A 86 -3.52 0.71 19.04
N PRO A 87 -3.62 1.53 20.11
CA PRO A 87 -3.81 1.03 21.47
C PRO A 87 -4.99 0.06 21.61
N THR A 88 -6.13 0.36 20.97
CA THR A 88 -7.32 -0.50 21.02
C THR A 88 -7.10 -1.88 20.39
N ILE A 89 -6.27 -1.96 19.34
CA ILE A 89 -5.93 -3.22 18.68
C ILE A 89 -4.88 -3.97 19.51
N ALA A 90 -3.91 -3.25 20.09
CA ALA A 90 -2.93 -3.85 20.99
C ALA A 90 -3.62 -4.51 22.20
N GLU A 91 -4.60 -3.83 22.80
CA GLU A 91 -5.42 -4.37 23.88
C GLU A 91 -6.21 -5.63 23.44
N GLU A 92 -6.89 -5.57 22.30
CA GLU A 92 -7.65 -6.72 21.76
C GLU A 92 -6.77 -7.95 21.52
N LEU A 93 -5.53 -7.73 21.08
CA LEU A 93 -4.57 -8.79 20.79
C LEU A 93 -3.70 -9.20 22.00
N GLY A 94 -3.86 -8.54 23.16
CA GLY A 94 -3.02 -8.79 24.34
C GLY A 94 -1.54 -8.42 24.14
N LEU A 95 -1.28 -7.42 23.29
CA LEU A 95 0.05 -6.88 23.01
C LEU A 95 0.34 -5.67 23.90
N ASN A 96 1.64 -5.32 24.02
CA ASN A 96 2.02 -4.04 24.62
C ASN A 96 1.63 -2.86 23.72
N GLU A 97 1.41 -1.68 24.31
CA GLU A 97 1.02 -0.46 23.58
C GLU A 97 2.13 0.11 22.67
N ASP A 98 3.37 -0.36 22.82
CA ASP A 98 4.56 0.13 22.11
C ASP A 98 5.02 -0.77 20.95
N VAL A 99 4.18 -1.72 20.53
CA VAL A 99 4.53 -2.63 19.41
C VAL A 99 4.65 -1.85 18.11
N ALA A 100 5.90 -1.69 17.66
CA ALA A 100 6.26 -1.04 16.40
C ALA A 100 5.90 -1.91 15.19
N THR A 101 5.42 -1.29 14.12
CA THR A 101 5.23 -1.92 12.81
C THR A 101 6.19 -1.32 11.78
N PHE A 102 6.68 -2.18 10.89
CA PHE A 102 7.53 -1.81 9.77
C PHE A 102 6.85 -2.10 8.44
N ALA A 103 7.32 -1.48 7.36
CA ALA A 103 6.65 -1.56 6.05
C ALA A 103 6.54 -3.00 5.52
N GLY A 104 7.52 -3.85 5.83
CA GLY A 104 7.57 -5.26 5.45
C GLY A 104 7.95 -5.43 3.98
N GLY A 105 7.46 -6.49 3.33
CA GLY A 105 7.69 -6.72 1.91
C GLY A 105 6.71 -7.75 1.35
N GLY A 106 6.65 -7.83 0.03
CA GLY A 106 5.93 -8.89 -0.67
C GLY A 106 6.54 -10.25 -0.34
N ASP A 107 5.69 -11.28 -0.27
CA ASP A 107 6.05 -12.64 0.12
C ASP A 107 7.25 -13.21 -0.65
N ASN A 108 7.28 -13.06 -1.98
CA ASN A 108 8.38 -13.52 -2.83
C ASN A 108 9.69 -12.75 -2.56
N ALA A 109 9.61 -11.45 -2.31
CA ALA A 109 10.79 -10.64 -1.99
C ALA A 109 11.35 -11.03 -0.62
N CYS A 110 10.49 -11.18 0.39
CA CYS A 110 10.88 -11.67 1.71
C CYS A 110 11.43 -13.10 1.66
N GLY A 111 10.80 -13.98 0.86
CA GLY A 111 11.26 -15.34 0.65
C GLY A 111 12.67 -15.40 0.04
N ALA A 112 12.98 -14.52 -0.91
CA ALA A 112 14.32 -14.43 -1.49
C ALA A 112 15.39 -13.98 -0.49
N ILE A 113 15.04 -13.09 0.45
CA ILE A 113 15.96 -12.64 1.52
C ILE A 113 16.18 -13.72 2.59
N GLY A 114 15.17 -14.54 2.86
CA GLY A 114 15.22 -15.57 3.90
C GLY A 114 15.78 -16.93 3.47
N ALA A 115 16.11 -17.11 2.19
CA ALA A 115 16.58 -18.37 1.60
C ALA A 115 18.09 -18.62 1.78
#